data_AF-L7JYU1-F1
#
_entry.id   AF-L7JYU1-F1
#
_cell.length_a   1.000
_cell.length_b   1.000
_cell.length_c   1.000
_cell.angle_alpha   90.00
_cell.angle_beta   90.00
_cell.angle_gamma   90.00
#
_symmetry.space_group_name_H-M   'P 1'
#
loop_
_entity.id
_entity.type
_entity.pdbx_description
1 polymer ?
#
loop_
_entity_poly.entity_id
_entity_poly.type
_entity_poly.pdbx_seq_one_letter_code
_entity_poly.pdbx_strand_id
1 'polypeptide(L)'
;MVNLHVELENEYKLLKQLLYKSKNQHRRTLIYKKMKELFKKIKKRESMCVIKNVARGLYVLSSSNIVMGHFVGFTYVIMGISAKVYCIADELEIDEIKEKRTNKSDSDEMGNLFGNTGKDDFELL
;
A
#
# COMPACT_ATOMS: atom_id res chain seq x y z
N MET A 1 -9.21 15.33 7.75
CA MET A 1 -8.51 14.35 6.90
C MET A 1 -8.85 12.96 7.40
N VAL A 2 -9.18 12.04 6.48
CA VAL A 2 -9.45 10.64 6.81
C VAL A 2 -8.13 9.97 7.21
N ASN A 3 -8.11 9.22 8.31
CA ASN A 3 -6.91 8.50 8.72
C ASN A 3 -6.80 7.18 7.93
N LEU A 4 -5.98 7.19 6.88
CA LEU A 4 -5.79 6.07 5.96
C LEU A 4 -5.30 4.79 6.64
N HIS A 5 -4.50 4.90 7.71
CA HIS A 5 -4.08 3.72 8.48
C HIS A 5 -5.25 3.06 9.21
N VAL A 6 -6.19 3.86 9.74
CA VAL A 6 -7.41 3.33 10.37
C VAL A 6 -8.31 2.66 9.34
N GLU A 7 -8.42 3.24 8.14
CA GLU A 7 -9.18 2.61 7.06
C GLU A 7 -8.57 1.28 6.61
N LEU A 8 -7.24 1.22 6.43
CA LEU A 8 -6.55 -0.02 6.07
C LEU A 8 -6.77 -1.11 7.12
N GLU A 9 -6.78 -0.74 8.40
CA GLU A 9 -7.07 -1.66 9.50
C GLU A 9 -8.53 -2.15 9.48
N ASN A 10 -9.48 -1.29 9.10
CA ASN A 10 -10.87 -1.69 8.92
C ASN A 10 -11.05 -2.67 7.76
N GLU A 11 -10.41 -2.42 6.62
CA GLU A 11 -10.40 -3.35 5.49
C GLU A 11 -9.71 -4.68 5.83
N TYR A 12 -8.64 -4.63 6.62
CA TYR A 12 -7.97 -5.83 7.14
C TYR A 12 -8.91 -6.69 8.00
N LYS A 13 -9.68 -6.06 8.90
CA LYS A 13 -10.68 -6.76 9.74
C LYS A 13 -11.78 -7.39 8.89
N LEU A 14 -12.28 -6.67 7.89
CA LEU A 14 -13.29 -7.19 6.97
C LEU A 14 -12.75 -8.37 6.16
N LEU A 15 -11.54 -8.26 5.64
CA LEU A 15 -10.85 -9.34 4.92
C LEU A 15 -10.65 -10.58 5.78
N LYS A 16 -10.32 -10.41 7.07
CA LYS A 16 -10.21 -11.50 8.05
C LYS A 16 -11.53 -12.25 8.21
N GLN A 17 -12.65 -11.53 8.36
CA GLN A 17 -13.98 -12.10 8.49
C GLN A 17 -14.39 -12.86 7.23
N LEU A 18 -14.14 -12.29 6.05
CA LEU A 18 -14.42 -12.94 4.77
C LEU A 18 -13.60 -14.22 4.59
N LEU A 19 -12.31 -14.18 4.89
CA LEU A 19 -11.44 -15.37 4.81
C LEU A 19 -11.90 -16.50 5.72
N TYR A 20 -12.46 -16.18 6.88
CA TYR A 20 -13.06 -17.16 7.78
C TYR A 20 -14.33 -17.75 7.15
N LYS A 21 -15.29 -16.91 6.74
CA LYS A 21 -16.57 -17.33 6.17
C LYS A 21 -16.41 -18.14 4.88
N SER A 22 -15.48 -17.73 4.00
CA SER A 22 -15.27 -18.35 2.69
C SER A 22 -14.32 -19.55 2.72
N LYS A 23 -13.75 -19.91 3.88
CA LYS A 23 -12.69 -20.94 3.98
C LYS A 23 -13.10 -22.27 3.42
N ASN A 24 -14.28 -22.78 3.74
CA ASN A 24 -14.68 -24.14 3.36
C ASN A 24 -15.12 -24.21 1.89
N GLN A 25 -15.85 -23.18 1.44
CA GLN A 25 -16.42 -23.12 0.09
C GLN A 25 -15.37 -22.78 -0.97
N HIS A 26 -14.41 -21.90 -0.65
CA HIS A 26 -13.49 -21.34 -1.64
C HIS A 26 -12.02 -21.73 -1.43
N ARG A 27 -11.68 -22.61 -0.47
CA ARG A 27 -10.29 -22.94 -0.07
C ARG A 27 -9.32 -23.15 -1.23
N ARG A 28 -9.80 -23.82 -2.28
CA ARG A 28 -9.00 -24.26 -3.43
C ARG A 28 -9.00 -23.25 -4.59
N THR A 29 -9.87 -22.24 -4.53
CA THR A 29 -9.97 -21.20 -5.59
C THR A 29 -8.77 -20.26 -5.58
N LEU A 30 -8.45 -19.72 -6.75
CA LEU A 30 -7.39 -18.70 -6.88
C LEU A 30 -7.74 -17.41 -6.13
N ILE A 31 -9.01 -16.98 -6.18
CA ILE A 31 -9.51 -15.81 -5.43
C ILE A 31 -9.18 -15.95 -3.94
N TYR A 32 -9.54 -17.07 -3.33
CA TYR A 32 -9.28 -17.30 -1.91
C TYR A 32 -7.78 -17.28 -1.57
N LYS A 33 -6.95 -17.93 -2.41
CA LYS A 33 -5.50 -17.92 -2.24
C LYS A 33 -4.94 -16.49 -2.30
N LYS A 34 -5.42 -15.68 -3.25
CA LYS A 34 -4.98 -14.29 -3.45
C LYS A 34 -5.50 -13.35 -2.34
N MET A 35 -6.73 -13.54 -1.85
CA MET A 35 -7.22 -12.87 -0.64
C MET A 35 -6.36 -13.17 0.59
N LYS A 36 -5.98 -14.44 0.76
CA LYS A 36 -5.12 -14.86 1.89
C LYS A 36 -3.72 -14.29 1.77
N GLU A 37 -3.21 -14.14 0.55
CA GLU A 37 -1.96 -13.44 0.27
C GLU A 37 -2.08 -11.97 0.70
N LEU A 38 -3.09 -11.24 0.22
CA LEU A 38 -3.33 -9.84 0.60
C LEU A 38 -3.41 -9.67 2.13
N PHE A 39 -4.19 -10.53 2.80
CA PHE A 39 -4.30 -10.55 4.25
C PHE A 39 -2.95 -10.71 4.94
N LYS A 40 -2.08 -11.61 4.46
CA LYS A 40 -0.74 -11.81 5.02
C LYS A 40 0.13 -10.58 4.82
N LYS A 41 0.07 -9.93 3.66
CA LYS A 41 0.86 -8.72 3.34
C LYS A 41 0.50 -7.56 4.25
N ILE A 42 -0.80 -7.31 4.44
CA ILE A 42 -1.29 -6.28 5.37
C ILE A 42 -0.92 -6.65 6.81
N LYS A 43 -1.14 -7.90 7.23
CA LYS A 43 -0.80 -8.36 8.60
C LYS A 43 0.69 -8.18 8.93
N LYS A 44 1.56 -8.47 7.97
CA LYS A 44 3.01 -8.32 8.12
C LYS A 44 3.49 -6.87 8.00
N ARG A 45 2.58 -5.94 7.68
CA ARG A 45 2.90 -4.53 7.39
C ARG A 45 4.03 -4.43 6.36
N GLU A 46 3.93 -5.23 5.29
CA GLU A 46 4.84 -5.09 4.15
C GLU A 46 4.66 -3.72 3.48
N SER A 47 5.58 -3.34 2.59
CA SER A 47 5.54 -2.04 1.94
C SER A 47 4.23 -1.81 1.17
N MET A 48 3.79 -0.55 1.13
CA MET A 48 2.54 -0.18 0.46
C MET A 48 2.54 -0.56 -1.02
N CYS A 49 3.69 -0.46 -1.70
CA CYS A 49 3.87 -0.94 -3.07
C CYS A 49 3.50 -2.44 -3.24
N VAL A 50 3.93 -3.29 -2.31
CA VAL A 50 3.63 -4.74 -2.34
C VAL A 50 2.15 -4.98 -2.07
N ILE A 51 1.57 -4.31 -1.08
CA ILE A 51 0.14 -4.41 -0.75
C ILE A 51 -0.71 -3.98 -1.95
N LYS A 52 -0.36 -2.84 -2.56
CA LYS A 52 -1.00 -2.28 -3.77
C LYS A 52 -0.99 -3.26 -4.93
N ASN A 53 0.15 -3.86 -5.24
CA ASN A 53 0.29 -4.83 -6.33
C ASN A 53 -0.55 -6.09 -6.12
N VAL A 54 -0.59 -6.61 -4.89
CA VAL A 54 -1.42 -7.78 -4.57
C VAL A 54 -2.91 -7.43 -4.63
N ALA A 55 -3.31 -6.24 -4.15
CA ALA A 55 -4.68 -5.74 -4.22
C ALA A 55 -5.14 -5.59 -5.69
N ARG A 56 -4.31 -4.99 -6.55
CA ARG A 56 -4.57 -4.89 -8.00
C ARG A 56 -4.76 -6.28 -8.63
N GLY A 57 -3.88 -7.23 -8.33
CA GLY A 57 -3.99 -8.59 -8.84
C GLY A 57 -5.27 -9.29 -8.39
N LEU A 58 -5.70 -9.07 -7.15
CA LEU A 58 -6.96 -9.59 -6.63
C LEU A 58 -8.18 -8.96 -7.32
N TYR A 59 -8.15 -7.66 -7.58
CA TYR A 59 -9.20 -6.96 -8.30
C TYR A 59 -9.38 -7.51 -9.71
N VAL A 60 -8.29 -7.63 -10.47
CA VAL A 60 -8.31 -8.19 -11.83
C VAL A 60 -8.86 -9.62 -11.81
N LEU A 61 -8.35 -10.47 -10.91
CA LEU A 61 -8.80 -11.85 -10.79
C LEU A 61 -10.29 -11.96 -10.46
N SER A 62 -10.78 -11.16 -9.52
CA SER A 62 -12.21 -11.15 -9.18
C SER A 62 -13.07 -10.63 -10.33
N SER A 63 -12.62 -9.59 -11.05
CA SER A 63 -13.35 -9.05 -12.20
C SER A 63 -13.48 -10.07 -13.34
N SER A 64 -12.43 -10.85 -13.62
CA SER A 64 -12.47 -11.94 -14.60
C SER A 64 -13.44 -13.05 -14.21
N ASN A 65 -13.66 -13.27 -12.92
CA ASN A 65 -14.57 -14.29 -12.41
C ASN A 65 -16.05 -13.88 -12.46
N ILE A 66 -16.39 -12.61 -12.68
CA ILE A 66 -17.79 -12.15 -12.80
C ILE A 66 -18.48 -12.87 -13.96
N VAL A 67 -17.78 -13.04 -15.09
CA VAL A 67 -18.33 -13.64 -16.32
C VAL A 67 -18.81 -15.08 -16.08
N MET A 68 -18.23 -15.80 -15.11
CA MET A 68 -18.65 -17.16 -14.78
C MET A 68 -19.99 -17.22 -14.03
N GLY A 69 -20.53 -16.10 -13.53
CA GLY A 69 -21.85 -16.03 -12.89
C GLY A 69 -21.98 -16.74 -11.54
N HIS A 70 -20.94 -17.46 -11.08
CA HIS A 70 -20.94 -18.14 -9.79
C HIS A 70 -20.50 -17.20 -8.67
N PHE A 71 -21.24 -17.19 -7.55
CA PHE A 71 -20.89 -16.44 -6.33
C PHE A 71 -20.69 -14.92 -6.55
N VAL A 72 -21.46 -14.34 -7.46
CA VAL A 72 -21.38 -12.92 -7.89
C VAL A 72 -21.35 -11.95 -6.71
N GLY A 73 -22.22 -12.13 -5.71
CA GLY A 73 -22.23 -11.27 -4.52
C GLY A 73 -20.91 -11.32 -3.74
N PHE A 74 -20.30 -12.50 -3.61
CA PHE A 74 -18.98 -12.64 -2.98
C PHE A 74 -17.88 -11.99 -3.82
N THR A 75 -17.92 -12.18 -5.13
CA THR A 75 -16.96 -11.59 -6.08
C THR A 75 -16.98 -10.05 -6.03
N TYR A 76 -18.16 -9.42 -6.01
CA TYR A 76 -18.28 -7.97 -5.90
C TYR A 76 -17.72 -7.42 -4.59
N VAL A 77 -17.98 -8.10 -3.47
CA VAL A 77 -17.42 -7.69 -2.17
C VAL A 77 -15.89 -7.72 -2.21
N ILE A 78 -15.29 -8.77 -2.79
CA ILE A 78 -13.83 -8.86 -2.91
C ILE A 78 -13.29 -7.78 -3.84
N MET A 79 -13.98 -7.47 -4.94
CA MET A 79 -13.60 -6.37 -5.82
C MET A 79 -13.62 -5.03 -5.09
N GLY A 80 -14.67 -4.76 -4.30
CA GLY A 80 -14.75 -3.53 -3.50
C GLY A 80 -13.59 -3.40 -2.51
N ILE A 81 -13.30 -4.46 -1.76
CA ILE A 81 -12.20 -4.46 -0.78
C ILE A 81 -10.84 -4.30 -1.47
N SER A 82 -10.61 -5.02 -2.56
CA SER A 82 -9.34 -4.93 -3.29
C SER A 82 -9.12 -3.56 -3.92
N ALA A 83 -10.17 -2.94 -4.48
CA ALA A 83 -10.09 -1.57 -4.99
C ALA A 83 -9.81 -0.57 -3.87
N LYS A 84 -10.50 -0.66 -2.74
CA LYS A 84 -10.31 0.26 -1.62
C LYS A 84 -8.91 0.13 -1.00
N VAL A 85 -8.43 -1.10 -0.77
CA VAL A 85 -7.06 -1.34 -0.30
C VAL A 85 -6.02 -0.81 -1.29
N TYR A 86 -6.26 -0.94 -2.59
CA TYR A 86 -5.39 -0.36 -3.61
C TYR A 86 -5.29 1.16 -3.46
N CYS A 87 -6.41 1.88 -3.36
CA CYS A 87 -6.42 3.34 -3.23
C CYS A 87 -5.71 3.79 -1.95
N ILE A 88 -6.02 3.16 -0.81
CA ILE A 88 -5.39 3.48 0.47
C ILE A 88 -3.87 3.27 0.40
N ALA A 89 -3.43 2.14 -0.17
CA ALA A 89 -2.00 1.85 -0.29
C ALA A 89 -1.29 2.82 -1.25
N ASP A 90 -1.94 3.25 -2.33
CA ASP A 90 -1.39 4.21 -3.29
C ASP A 90 -1.20 5.60 -2.66
N GLU A 91 -2.20 6.08 -1.90
CA GLU A 91 -2.11 7.36 -1.19
C GLU A 91 -1.00 7.34 -0.12
N LEU A 92 -0.94 6.27 0.70
CA LEU A 92 0.12 6.12 1.70
C LEU A 92 1.52 6.04 1.08
N GLU A 93 1.67 5.36 -0.06
CA GLU A 93 2.95 5.28 -0.77
C GLU A 93 3.39 6.65 -1.30
N ILE A 94 2.45 7.44 -1.84
CA ILE A 94 2.73 8.79 -2.33
C ILE A 94 3.20 9.69 -1.18
N ASP A 95 2.56 9.60 -0.01
CA ASP A 95 2.94 10.41 1.15
C ASP A 95 4.32 10.01 1.70
N GLU A 96 4.63 8.70 1.77
CA GLU A 96 5.98 8.21 2.12
C GLU A 96 7.07 8.74 1.16
N ILE A 97 6.75 8.89 -0.13
CA ILE A 97 7.70 9.43 -1.13
C ILE A 97 7.88 10.93 -0.95
N LYS A 98 6.82 11.68 -0.64
CA LYS A 98 6.91 13.13 -0.39
C LYS A 98 7.79 13.41 0.82
N GLU A 99 7.57 12.73 1.94
CA GLU A 99 8.37 12.91 3.16
C GLU A 99 9.86 12.68 2.93
N LYS A 100 10.21 11.64 2.15
CA LYS A 100 11.61 11.37 1.77
C LYS A 100 12.25 12.46 0.92
N ARG A 101 11.47 13.18 0.11
CA ARG A 101 11.98 14.28 -0.72
C ARG A 101 12.22 15.54 0.11
N THR A 102 11.31 15.87 1.03
CA THR A 102 11.44 17.05 1.91
C THR A 102 12.64 16.91 2.86
N ASN A 103 12.85 15.72 3.44
CA ASN A 103 13.98 15.50 4.33
C ASN A 103 15.35 15.53 3.61
N LYS A 104 15.35 15.36 2.28
CA LYS A 104 16.57 15.43 1.47
C LYS A 104 16.94 16.88 1.10
N SER A 105 15.95 17.75 0.88
CA SER A 105 16.22 19.18 0.64
C SER A 105 16.81 19.88 1.87
N ASP A 106 16.33 19.55 3.07
CA ASP A 106 16.79 20.21 4.30
C ASP A 106 18.23 19.82 4.69
N SER A 107 18.67 18.61 4.32
CA SER A 107 20.07 18.18 4.51
C SER A 107 21.04 18.82 3.52
N ASP A 108 20.59 19.11 2.30
CA ASP A 108 21.43 19.72 1.26
C ASP A 108 21.63 21.23 1.51
N GLU A 109 20.67 21.91 2.14
CA GLU A 109 20.80 23.32 2.55
C GLU A 109 21.73 23.51 3.76
N MET A 110 21.71 22.59 4.73
CA MET A 110 22.61 22.64 5.90
C MET A 110 24.08 22.36 5.56
N GLY A 111 24.36 21.61 4.48
CA GLY A 111 25.72 21.37 4.01
C GLY A 111 26.39 22.59 3.37
N ASN A 112 25.60 23.53 2.83
CA ASN A 112 26.12 24.74 2.16
C ASN A 112 26.30 25.94 3.10
N LEU A 113 25.75 25.91 4.32
CA LEU A 113 25.88 26.99 5.30
C LEU A 113 27.19 26.96 6.12
N PHE A 114 27.89 25.83 6.17
CA PHE A 114 29.17 25.69 6.90
C PHE A 114 30.43 25.79 6.01
N GLY A 115 30.27 26.05 4.71
CA GLY A 115 31.39 26.02 3.74
C GLY A 115 32.09 27.35 3.45
N ASN A 116 31.61 28.49 3.97
CA ASN A 116 32.03 29.82 3.49
C ASN A 116 32.48 30.81 4.59
N THR A 117 33.22 30.33 5.59
CA THR A 117 33.98 31.22 6.49
C THR A 117 35.41 30.73 6.61
N GLY A 118 36.33 31.39 5.89
CA GLY A 118 37.75 31.30 6.15
C GLY A 118 38.60 31.02 4.92
N LYS A 119 38.91 32.09 4.17
CA LYS A 119 40.22 32.32 3.54
C LYS A 119 40.24 33.71 2.91
N ASP A 120 40.08 34.72 3.77
CA ASP A 120 40.77 35.98 3.56
C ASP A 120 42.13 35.86 4.28
N ASP A 121 43.13 36.49 3.67
CA ASP A 121 44.49 36.81 4.15
C ASP A 121 45.69 35.96 3.67
N PHE A 122 46.61 36.72 3.06
CA PHE A 122 48.03 36.50 2.75
C PHE A 122 48.42 35.93 1.37
N GLU A 123 48.32 36.78 0.35
CA GLU A 123 49.40 36.96 -0.62
C GLU A 123 49.78 38.45 -0.68
N LEU A 124 51.00 38.79 -0.24
CA LEU A 124 51.79 39.92 -0.70
C LEU A 124 53.23 39.74 -0.16
N LEU A 125 54.04 39.02 -0.95
CA LEU A 125 55.48 39.21 -1.09
C LEU A 125 55.81 39.16 -2.58
#